data_AF-A0A0D6LY92-F1
#
_entry.id   AF-A0A0D6LY92-F1
#
_cell.length_a   1.000
_cell.length_b   1.000
_cell.length_c   1.000
_cell.angle_alpha   90.00
_cell.angle_beta   90.00
_cell.angle_gamma   90.00
#
_symmetry.space_group_name_H-M   'P 1'
#
loop_
_entity.id
_entity.type
_entity.pdbx_description
1 polymer ?
#
loop_
_entity_poly.entity_id
_entity_poly.type
_entity_poly.pdbx_seq_one_letter_code
_entity_poly.pdbx_strand_id
1 'polypeptide(L)'
;MQRSIVCWQMDLCLVGHHNRVEHNKCVILCLIQAPDSVFVVNLSEFTTLQATIDVSAYSSPAELESLGLDRLKAALMALGLKCGGTLKERAERLFASKGVRAGELGRDALAKKAEDSKEQTRIATLAKLEEHIKCIGNLLSEERDATRENVERKQARAAGENEDDEEEPQVESDEEEDDGVPYNPKNLPLGWDGKPIPYWLYKLHGLNISYSCEICGNQIYKGPKAFQKHFNEWRHSHGMRCLGIPNTAHFANITQIKDALDLWNKIKGEKERQKWNPDLDEEFEDSAGNVVNRKMYEDLKRQGLL
;
A
#
# COMPACT_ATOMS: atom_id res chain seq x y z
N MET A 1 56.62 14.93 15.67
CA MET A 1 55.54 15.84 16.11
C MET A 1 54.34 15.00 16.51
N GLN A 2 54.02 14.96 17.80
CA GLN A 2 52.84 14.29 18.34
C GLN A 2 51.57 14.87 17.69
N ARG A 3 50.67 14.03 17.18
CA ARG A 3 49.32 14.46 16.80
C ARG A 3 48.33 13.70 17.68
N SER A 4 47.78 14.41 18.66
CA SER A 4 46.72 13.94 19.55
C SER A 4 45.48 13.57 18.75
N ILE A 5 44.88 12.41 19.08
CA ILE A 5 43.54 12.02 18.64
C ILE A 5 42.56 12.81 19.52
N VAL A 6 41.76 13.68 18.90
CA VAL A 6 40.67 14.38 19.60
C VAL A 6 39.37 13.75 19.14
N CYS A 7 38.74 12.98 20.02
CA CYS A 7 37.44 12.36 19.77
C CYS A 7 36.35 13.36 20.17
N TRP A 8 35.61 13.91 19.21
CA TRP A 8 34.42 14.71 19.50
C TRP A 8 33.19 13.81 19.35
N GLN A 9 32.55 13.53 20.48
CA GLN A 9 31.22 12.93 20.55
C GLN A 9 30.21 14.03 20.15
N MET A 10 29.73 14.01 18.90
CA MET A 10 28.58 14.85 18.51
C MET A 10 27.30 14.05 18.64
N ASP A 11 26.54 14.33 19.70
CA ASP A 11 25.15 13.88 19.84
C ASP A 11 24.27 14.71 18.90
N LEU A 12 23.94 14.18 17.73
CA LEU A 12 22.82 14.71 16.93
C LEU A 12 21.51 14.05 17.40
N CYS A 13 20.76 14.82 18.18
CA CYS A 13 19.39 14.53 18.57
C CYS A 13 18.45 14.91 17.40
N LEU A 14 17.87 13.93 16.72
CA LEU A 14 16.77 14.11 15.76
C LEU A 14 15.51 13.49 16.34
N VAL A 15 14.56 14.35 16.73
CA VAL A 15 13.22 13.98 17.21
C VAL A 15 12.33 13.65 16.01
N GLY A 16 11.70 12.47 16.03
CA GLY A 16 10.71 12.06 15.01
C GLY A 16 10.20 10.62 15.19
N HIS A 17 9.22 10.46 16.09
CA HIS A 17 8.29 9.34 16.31
C HIS A 17 8.45 7.97 15.60
N HIS A 18 8.64 6.96 16.46
CA HIS A 18 8.17 5.57 16.38
C HIS A 18 8.90 4.51 15.52
N ASN A 19 9.67 3.71 16.28
CA ASN A 19 9.84 2.24 16.25
C ASN A 19 11.18 1.66 15.78
N ARG A 20 11.83 1.03 16.77
CA ARG A 20 12.90 0.01 16.76
C ARG A 20 14.34 0.52 16.66
N VAL A 21 14.92 0.77 17.84
CA VAL A 21 16.37 0.87 18.06
C VAL A 21 16.96 -0.54 18.08
N GLU A 22 17.71 -0.93 17.06
CA GLU A 22 18.64 -2.07 17.15
C GLU A 22 20.03 -1.55 17.56
N HIS A 23 20.39 -1.80 18.82
CA HIS A 23 21.74 -1.60 19.32
C HIS A 23 22.66 -2.71 18.82
N ASN A 24 23.57 -2.38 17.88
CA ASN A 24 24.96 -2.86 17.81
C ASN A 24 25.58 -2.61 16.43
N LYS A 25 25.92 -1.35 16.13
CA LYS A 25 26.97 -1.02 15.15
C LYS A 25 27.72 0.22 15.62
N CYS A 26 28.77 0.01 16.41
CA CYS A 26 29.72 1.08 16.73
C CYS A 26 30.59 1.28 15.48
N VAL A 27 30.24 2.26 14.64
CA VAL A 27 31.04 2.63 13.46
C VAL A 27 32.09 3.64 13.92
N ILE A 28 33.32 3.16 14.15
CA ILE A 28 34.46 4.05 14.38
C ILE A 28 34.88 4.60 13.00
N LEU A 29 34.50 5.84 12.69
CA LEU A 29 35.01 6.57 11.54
C LEU A 29 36.45 7.02 11.82
N CYS A 30 37.42 6.43 11.12
CA CYS A 30 38.77 6.98 11.04
C CYS A 30 38.86 7.85 9.78
N LEU A 31 38.74 9.17 9.94
CA LEU A 31 38.95 10.14 8.86
C LEU A 31 40.46 10.27 8.61
N ILE A 32 40.97 9.60 7.59
CA ILE A 32 42.27 9.95 6.98
C ILE A 32 41.98 10.99 5.91
N GLN A 33 42.45 12.20 6.16
CA GLN A 33 42.22 13.37 5.32
C GLN A 33 43.09 13.29 4.06
N ALA A 34 42.47 12.99 2.92
CA ALA A 34 42.98 13.28 1.58
C ALA A 34 41.90 14.06 0.82
N PRO A 35 42.24 15.12 0.09
CA PRO A 35 41.26 15.89 -0.67
C PRO A 35 40.84 15.07 -1.90
N ASP A 36 39.54 15.08 -2.17
CA ASP A 36 38.90 14.73 -3.44
C ASP A 36 38.45 13.29 -3.71
N SER A 37 38.36 12.40 -2.71
CA SER A 37 37.50 11.21 -2.84
C SER A 37 37.07 10.61 -1.50
N VAL A 38 35.75 10.51 -1.29
CA VAL A 38 35.17 9.77 -0.15
C VAL A 38 35.13 8.29 -0.53
N PHE A 39 36.11 7.51 -0.07
CA PHE A 39 36.02 6.05 -0.15
C PHE A 39 35.35 5.51 1.11
N VAL A 40 34.10 5.05 0.95
CA VAL A 40 33.42 4.23 1.96
C VAL A 40 33.97 2.81 1.81
N VAL A 41 35.08 2.50 2.49
CA VAL A 41 35.55 1.11 2.60
C VAL A 41 34.72 0.38 3.65
N ASN A 42 33.99 -0.64 3.20
CA ASN A 42 33.17 -1.49 4.05
C ASN A 42 34.10 -2.39 4.88
N LEU A 43 33.85 -2.59 6.18
CA LEU A 43 34.70 -3.45 7.03
C LEU A 43 34.75 -4.92 6.55
N SER A 44 33.83 -5.35 5.68
CA SER A 44 33.91 -6.65 4.99
C SER A 44 35.06 -6.73 3.98
N GLU A 45 35.45 -5.61 3.36
CA GLU A 45 36.58 -5.57 2.42
C GLU A 45 37.92 -5.73 3.14
N PHE A 46 38.03 -5.26 4.39
CA PHE A 46 39.26 -5.39 5.18
C PHE A 46 39.60 -6.87 5.49
N THR A 47 38.59 -7.71 5.71
CA THR A 47 38.79 -9.17 5.87
C THR A 47 39.17 -9.88 4.56
N THR A 48 38.89 -9.27 3.41
CA THR A 48 39.17 -9.85 2.09
C THR A 48 40.64 -9.63 1.67
N LEU A 49 41.28 -8.57 2.18
CA LEU A 49 42.68 -8.24 1.89
C LEU A 49 43.71 -9.19 2.53
N GLN A 50 43.33 -9.99 3.53
CA GLN A 50 44.23 -10.95 4.19
C GLN A 50 44.22 -12.38 3.62
N ALA A 51 43.52 -12.63 2.50
CA ALA A 51 43.33 -14.00 1.98
C ALA A 51 43.64 -14.19 0.48
N THR A 52 44.48 -13.34 -0.11
CA THR A 52 45.04 -13.63 -1.44
C THR A 52 46.17 -14.65 -1.30
N ILE A 53 45.87 -15.93 -1.50
CA ILE A 53 46.90 -16.96 -1.62
C ILE A 53 47.52 -16.81 -3.00
N ASP A 54 48.81 -16.49 -3.07
CA ASP A 54 49.54 -16.55 -4.33
C ASP A 54 49.76 -18.01 -4.73
N VAL A 55 48.87 -18.51 -5.59
CA VAL A 55 48.88 -19.89 -6.10
C VAL A 55 50.15 -20.15 -6.95
N SER A 56 50.83 -19.12 -7.44
CA SER A 56 52.05 -19.28 -8.24
C SER A 56 53.22 -19.86 -7.42
N ALA A 57 53.27 -19.56 -6.12
CA ALA A 57 54.30 -20.00 -5.19
C ALA A 57 54.26 -21.50 -4.83
N TYR A 58 53.17 -22.20 -5.16
CA TYR A 58 52.96 -23.61 -4.82
C TYR A 58 53.19 -24.50 -6.04
N SER A 59 53.91 -25.61 -5.86
CA SER A 59 54.27 -26.53 -6.96
C SER A 59 53.30 -27.71 -7.10
N SER A 60 52.55 -28.03 -6.04
CA SER A 60 51.55 -29.09 -6.06
C SER A 60 50.27 -28.72 -5.30
N PRO A 61 49.11 -29.33 -5.65
CA PRO A 61 47.88 -29.18 -4.87
C PRO A 61 48.02 -29.66 -3.41
N ALA A 62 48.88 -30.64 -3.14
CA ALA A 62 49.10 -31.17 -1.79
C ALA A 62 49.72 -30.14 -0.83
N GLU A 63 50.54 -29.20 -1.33
CA GLU A 63 51.09 -28.12 -0.52
C GLU A 63 50.02 -27.11 -0.11
N LEU A 64 49.01 -26.88 -0.97
CA LEU A 64 47.87 -26.02 -0.69
C LEU A 64 46.93 -26.64 0.35
N GLU A 65 46.88 -27.97 0.47
CA GLU A 65 46.09 -28.65 1.50
C GLU A 65 46.56 -28.31 2.93
N SER A 66 47.87 -28.10 3.10
CA SER A 66 48.47 -27.75 4.40
C SER A 66 48.03 -26.39 4.94
N LEU A 67 47.49 -25.50 4.09
CA LEU A 67 47.01 -24.17 4.48
C LEU A 67 45.67 -24.21 5.22
N GLY A 68 44.98 -25.35 5.20
CA GLY A 68 43.74 -25.59 5.90
C GLY A 68 42.48 -25.12 5.16
N LEU A 69 41.34 -25.59 5.66
CA LEU A 69 40.03 -25.47 5.00
C LEU A 69 39.58 -24.00 4.85
N ASP A 70 39.79 -23.19 5.88
CA ASP A 70 39.29 -21.81 5.93
C ASP A 70 40.04 -20.87 4.99
N ARG A 71 41.37 -21.06 4.86
CA ARG A 71 42.19 -20.26 3.93
C ARG A 71 41.87 -20.60 2.47
N LEU A 72 41.69 -21.89 2.15
CA LEU A 72 41.27 -22.32 0.81
C LEU A 72 39.85 -21.84 0.47
N LYS A 73 38.92 -21.86 1.44
CA LYS A 73 37.57 -21.31 1.26
C LYS A 73 37.62 -19.81 0.98
N ALA A 74 38.40 -19.05 1.75
CA ALA A 74 38.55 -17.62 1.57
C ALA A 74 39.15 -17.26 0.20
N ALA A 75 40.20 -17.96 -0.23
CA ALA A 75 40.81 -17.76 -1.55
C ALA A 75 39.86 -18.12 -2.72
N LEU A 76 39.11 -19.22 -2.62
CA LEU A 76 38.11 -19.59 -3.64
C LEU A 76 36.96 -18.57 -3.69
N MET A 77 36.49 -18.06 -2.55
CA MET A 77 35.47 -17.02 -2.50
C MET A 77 35.98 -15.69 -3.08
N ALA A 78 37.24 -15.32 -2.81
CA ALA A 78 37.88 -14.13 -3.37
C ALA A 78 38.00 -14.22 -4.91
N LEU A 79 38.20 -15.42 -5.45
CA LEU A 79 38.20 -15.69 -6.89
C LEU A 79 36.80 -15.93 -7.49
N GLY A 80 35.73 -15.86 -6.69
CA GLY A 80 34.35 -16.09 -7.13
C GLY A 80 34.05 -17.53 -7.55
N LEU A 81 34.90 -18.49 -7.17
CA LEU A 81 34.76 -19.91 -7.49
C LEU A 81 33.92 -20.65 -6.44
N LYS A 82 33.28 -21.74 -6.86
CA LYS A 82 32.53 -22.61 -5.95
C LYS A 82 33.44 -23.17 -4.86
N CYS A 83 33.00 -23.15 -3.60
CA CYS A 83 33.75 -23.63 -2.44
C CYS A 83 33.26 -24.98 -1.87
N GLY A 84 32.32 -25.67 -2.54
CA GLY A 84 31.84 -27.00 -2.14
C GLY A 84 32.85 -28.10 -2.50
N GLY A 85 32.90 -29.15 -1.67
CA GLY A 85 33.78 -30.32 -1.84
C GLY A 85 34.72 -30.60 -0.66
N THR A 86 35.51 -31.66 -0.81
CA THR A 86 36.59 -32.05 0.12
C THR A 86 37.77 -31.07 0.08
N LEU A 87 38.67 -31.13 1.07
CA LEU A 87 39.83 -30.23 1.16
C LEU A 87 40.74 -30.36 -0.07
N LYS A 88 40.95 -31.59 -0.54
CA LYS A 88 41.68 -31.92 -1.77
C LYS A 88 41.03 -31.31 -3.02
N GLU A 89 39.72 -31.46 -3.18
CA GLU A 89 38.97 -30.88 -4.32
C GLU A 89 39.04 -29.35 -4.35
N ARG A 90 39.10 -28.69 -3.18
CA ARG A 90 39.28 -27.23 -3.08
C ARG A 90 40.69 -26.81 -3.47
N ALA A 91 41.71 -27.54 -3.01
CA ALA A 91 43.10 -27.29 -3.36
C ALA A 91 43.36 -27.50 -4.86
N GLU A 92 42.82 -28.58 -5.44
CA GLU A 92 42.87 -28.86 -6.88
C GLU A 92 42.17 -27.77 -7.70
N ARG A 93 40.99 -27.29 -7.25
CA ARG A 93 40.26 -26.21 -7.93
C ARG A 93 40.99 -24.88 -7.88
N LEU A 94 41.61 -24.56 -6.74
CA LEU A 94 42.43 -23.35 -6.60
C LEU A 94 43.70 -23.45 -7.45
N PHE A 95 44.34 -24.62 -7.47
CA PHE A 95 45.52 -24.87 -8.30
C PHE A 95 45.19 -24.87 -9.81
N ALA A 96 44.02 -25.37 -10.22
CA ALA A 96 43.56 -25.30 -11.61
C ALA A 96 43.30 -23.86 -12.08
N SER A 97 43.08 -22.91 -11.17
CA SER A 97 42.99 -21.48 -11.48
C SER A 97 44.36 -20.79 -11.60
N LYS A 98 45.46 -21.51 -11.37
CA LYS A 98 46.83 -21.01 -11.52
C LYS A 98 47.11 -20.63 -12.97
N GLY A 99 47.30 -19.32 -13.21
CA GLY A 99 47.63 -18.77 -14.53
C GLY A 99 46.44 -18.54 -15.46
N VAL A 100 45.22 -18.87 -15.06
CA VAL A 100 44.00 -18.61 -15.85
C VAL A 100 43.38 -17.29 -15.40
N ARG A 101 43.19 -16.33 -16.32
CA ARG A 101 42.50 -15.08 -15.99
C ARG A 101 41.04 -15.39 -15.71
N ALA A 102 40.46 -14.76 -14.69
CA ALA A 102 39.09 -15.01 -14.22
C ALA A 102 37.97 -14.93 -15.29
N GLY A 103 38.25 -14.39 -16.49
CA GLY A 103 37.33 -14.37 -17.64
C GLY A 103 37.33 -15.62 -18.53
N GLU A 104 38.33 -16.50 -18.45
CA GLU A 104 38.40 -17.76 -19.22
C GLU A 104 37.78 -18.96 -18.47
N LEU A 105 37.48 -18.77 -17.18
CA LEU A 105 36.77 -19.76 -16.38
C LEU A 105 35.28 -19.70 -16.74
N GLY A 106 34.76 -20.78 -17.32
CA GLY A 106 33.37 -20.84 -17.78
C GLY A 106 32.36 -20.44 -16.70
N ARG A 107 31.24 -19.84 -17.11
CA ARG A 107 30.17 -19.32 -16.23
C ARG A 107 29.64 -20.35 -15.22
N ASP A 108 29.86 -21.64 -15.45
CA ASP A 108 29.49 -22.74 -14.55
C ASP A 108 30.49 -22.99 -13.41
N ALA A 109 31.74 -22.53 -13.52
CA ALA A 109 32.73 -22.58 -12.46
C ALA A 109 32.54 -21.45 -11.42
N LEU A 110 31.93 -20.35 -11.87
CA LEU A 110 31.59 -19.21 -11.02
C LEU A 110 30.42 -19.52 -10.06
N ALA A 111 30.49 -18.97 -8.86
CA ALA A 111 29.38 -19.03 -7.92
C ALA A 111 28.22 -18.16 -8.42
N LYS A 112 27.11 -18.78 -8.85
CA LYS A 112 25.87 -18.04 -9.15
C LYS A 112 25.30 -17.48 -7.85
N LYS A 113 25.39 -16.17 -7.66
CA LYS A 113 24.58 -15.47 -6.65
C LYS A 113 23.17 -15.32 -7.20
N ALA A 114 22.24 -16.17 -6.73
CA ALA A 114 20.84 -16.13 -7.15
C ALA A 114 20.16 -14.78 -6.83
N GLU A 115 20.67 -14.08 -5.82
CA GLU A 115 20.23 -12.75 -5.40
C GLU A 115 20.54 -11.68 -6.46
N ASP A 116 21.75 -11.69 -7.03
CA ASP A 116 22.20 -10.73 -8.06
C ASP A 116 21.36 -10.84 -9.34
N SER A 117 20.94 -12.05 -9.72
CA SER A 117 20.09 -12.25 -10.91
C SER A 117 18.67 -11.70 -10.72
N LYS A 118 18.13 -11.80 -9.50
CA LYS A 118 16.81 -11.27 -9.17
C LYS A 118 16.83 -9.74 -9.11
N GLU A 119 17.90 -9.19 -8.55
CA GLU A 119 18.10 -7.74 -8.48
C GLU A 119 18.32 -7.13 -9.86
N GLN A 120 19.12 -7.77 -10.72
CA GLN A 120 19.29 -7.33 -12.10
C GLN A 120 17.98 -7.33 -12.89
N THR A 121 17.09 -8.29 -12.62
CA THR A 121 15.77 -8.34 -13.24
C THR A 121 14.88 -7.19 -12.76
N ARG A 122 14.92 -6.86 -11.46
CA ARG A 122 14.19 -5.72 -10.90
C ARG A 122 14.66 -4.39 -11.47
N ILE A 123 15.97 -4.18 -11.54
CA ILE A 123 16.57 -2.98 -12.13
C ILE A 123 16.14 -2.86 -13.61
N ALA A 124 16.17 -3.96 -14.37
CA ALA A 124 15.71 -3.97 -15.76
C ALA A 124 14.21 -3.64 -15.89
N THR A 125 13.36 -4.08 -14.95
CA THR A 125 11.93 -3.71 -14.96
C THR A 125 11.71 -2.24 -14.61
N LEU A 126 12.47 -1.69 -13.66
CA LEU A 126 12.38 -0.27 -13.29
C LEU A 126 12.82 0.62 -14.45
N ALA A 127 13.94 0.30 -15.11
CA ALA A 127 14.42 1.04 -16.27
C ALA A 127 13.37 1.12 -17.40
N LYS A 128 12.65 0.02 -17.66
CA LYS A 128 11.56 -0.01 -18.66
C LYS A 128 10.38 0.88 -18.26
N LEU A 129 9.99 0.87 -16.97
CA LEU A 129 8.90 1.72 -16.48
C LEU A 129 9.28 3.20 -16.56
N GLU A 130 10.50 3.56 -16.18
CA GLU A 130 11.02 4.92 -16.28
C GLU A 130 11.02 5.42 -17.72
N GLU A 131 11.46 4.60 -18.68
CA GLU A 131 11.43 4.94 -20.09
C GLU A 131 9.99 5.16 -20.59
N HIS A 132 9.06 4.29 -20.20
CA HIS A 132 7.67 4.43 -20.58
C HIS A 132 7.04 5.71 -20.01
N ILE A 133 7.29 6.03 -18.74
CA ILE A 133 6.81 7.28 -18.12
C ILE A 133 7.41 8.49 -18.83
N LYS A 134 8.71 8.46 -19.18
CA LYS A 134 9.35 9.54 -19.94
C LYS A 134 8.71 9.70 -21.32
N CYS A 135 8.41 8.60 -22.01
CA CYS A 135 7.76 8.65 -23.32
C CYS A 135 6.34 9.23 -23.22
N ILE A 136 5.52 8.75 -22.29
CA ILE A 136 4.18 9.29 -22.05
C ILE A 136 4.25 10.77 -21.63
N GLY A 137 5.18 11.15 -20.76
CA GLY A 137 5.36 12.53 -20.32
C GLY A 137 5.82 13.47 -21.43
N ASN A 138 6.50 12.96 -22.46
CA ASN A 138 6.82 13.72 -23.67
C ASN A 138 5.63 13.81 -24.62
N LEU A 139 4.82 12.75 -24.73
CA LEU A 139 3.62 12.75 -25.58
C LEU A 139 2.54 13.70 -25.03
N LEU A 140 2.37 13.72 -23.70
CA LEU A 140 1.41 14.57 -22.99
C LEU A 140 2.03 15.87 -22.48
N SER A 141 3.04 16.40 -23.16
CA SER A 141 3.76 17.59 -22.69
C SER A 141 2.86 18.82 -22.67
N GLU A 142 1.97 18.95 -23.65
CA GLU A 142 1.04 20.07 -23.77
C GLU A 142 0.03 20.07 -22.61
N GLU A 143 -0.54 18.92 -22.29
CA GLU A 143 -1.48 18.75 -21.17
C GLU A 143 -0.79 18.92 -19.81
N ARG A 144 0.46 18.44 -19.68
CA ARG A 144 1.25 18.65 -18.47
C ARG A 144 1.53 20.13 -18.23
N ASP A 145 1.85 20.88 -19.29
CA ASP A 145 2.13 22.31 -19.16
C ASP A 145 0.83 23.10 -18.92
N ALA A 146 -0.29 22.70 -19.54
CA ALA A 146 -1.62 23.26 -19.27
C ALA A 146 -2.10 23.02 -17.82
N THR A 147 -1.89 21.81 -17.29
CA THR A 147 -2.23 21.49 -15.89
C THR A 147 -1.33 22.24 -14.91
N ARG A 148 -0.04 22.40 -15.23
CA ARG A 148 0.88 23.24 -14.46
C ARG A 148 0.38 24.68 -14.41
N GLU A 149 0.05 25.29 -15.55
CA GLU A 149 -0.47 26.65 -15.60
C GLU A 149 -1.78 26.78 -14.80
N ASN A 150 -2.65 25.78 -14.87
CA ASN A 150 -3.88 25.74 -14.08
C ASN A 150 -3.62 25.72 -12.57
N VAL A 151 -2.63 24.94 -12.11
CA VAL A 151 -2.23 24.91 -10.70
C VAL A 151 -1.62 26.25 -10.28
N GLU A 152 -0.78 26.86 -11.11
CA GLU A 152 -0.19 28.18 -10.85
C GLU A 152 -1.28 29.26 -10.77
N ARG A 153 -2.29 29.20 -11.67
CA ARG A 153 -3.46 30.08 -11.66
C ARG A 153 -4.29 29.91 -10.38
N LYS A 154 -4.53 28.67 -9.95
CA LYS A 154 -5.24 28.37 -8.69
C LYS A 154 -4.45 28.85 -7.46
N GLN A 155 -3.12 28.71 -7.47
CA GLN A 155 -2.26 29.18 -6.37
C GLN A 155 -2.22 30.70 -6.22
N ALA A 156 -2.37 31.45 -7.32
CA ALA A 156 -2.34 32.91 -7.31
C ALA A 156 -3.64 33.57 -6.80
N ARG A 157 -4.73 32.80 -6.61
CA ARG A 157 -6.03 33.33 -6.16
C ARG A 157 -6.08 33.61 -4.67
N ALA A 158 -6.85 34.62 -4.28
CA ALA A 158 -7.08 34.97 -2.88
C ALA A 158 -8.10 34.01 -2.23
N ALA A 159 -7.99 33.82 -0.91
CA ALA A 159 -8.91 32.96 -0.16
C ALA A 159 -10.36 33.48 -0.27
N GLY A 160 -11.21 32.77 -1.02
CA GLY A 160 -12.61 33.11 -1.29
C GLY A 160 -13.02 33.03 -2.76
N GLU A 161 -12.07 33.07 -3.70
CA GLU A 161 -12.33 32.96 -5.15
C GLU A 161 -12.22 31.51 -5.68
N ASN A 162 -12.02 30.53 -4.79
CA ASN A 162 -11.90 29.11 -5.14
C ASN A 162 -13.24 28.36 -5.16
N GLU A 163 -14.32 28.95 -4.65
CA GLU A 163 -15.63 28.28 -4.59
C GLU A 163 -16.24 28.12 -6.00
N ASP A 164 -16.00 29.06 -6.92
CA ASP A 164 -16.55 29.02 -8.29
C ASP A 164 -15.83 28.04 -9.25
N ASP A 165 -14.62 27.59 -8.92
CA ASP A 165 -13.78 26.70 -9.78
C ASP A 165 -13.55 25.29 -9.16
N GLU A 166 -14.11 25.05 -7.96
CA GLU A 166 -14.35 23.72 -7.38
C GLU A 166 -15.69 23.13 -7.83
N GLU A 167 -16.59 23.94 -8.39
CA GLU A 167 -17.53 23.42 -9.38
C GLU A 167 -16.66 22.87 -10.51
N GLU A 168 -16.58 21.53 -10.59
CA GLU A 168 -16.01 20.87 -11.76
C GLU A 168 -16.55 21.56 -13.01
N PRO A 169 -15.80 21.62 -14.13
CA PRO A 169 -16.47 21.79 -15.40
C PRO A 169 -17.48 20.64 -15.50
N GLN A 170 -18.72 20.92 -15.10
CA GLN A 170 -19.86 20.36 -15.74
C GLN A 170 -19.59 20.71 -17.19
N VAL A 171 -19.11 19.72 -17.93
CA VAL A 171 -19.51 19.58 -19.32
C VAL A 171 -21.04 19.61 -19.31
N GLU A 172 -21.61 20.81 -19.24
CA GLU A 172 -22.63 21.19 -20.18
C GLU A 172 -21.97 20.94 -21.53
N SER A 173 -22.09 19.69 -21.99
CA SER A 173 -22.06 19.40 -23.40
C SER A 173 -23.27 20.14 -23.98
N ASP A 174 -23.12 21.45 -24.18
CA ASP A 174 -23.78 22.15 -25.27
C ASP A 174 -23.06 21.73 -26.56
N GLU A 175 -23.00 20.41 -26.77
CA GLU A 175 -22.86 19.82 -28.07
C GLU A 175 -24.28 19.88 -28.66
N GLU A 176 -24.61 21.02 -29.25
CA GLU A 176 -25.31 20.97 -30.54
C GLU A 176 -24.35 20.36 -31.58
N GLU A 177 -23.90 19.13 -31.33
CA GLU A 177 -23.30 18.25 -32.31
C GLU A 177 -24.31 17.14 -32.55
N ASP A 178 -24.97 17.28 -33.69
CA ASP A 178 -25.82 16.29 -34.34
C ASP A 178 -25.03 14.99 -34.58
N ASP A 179 -24.79 14.20 -33.52
CA ASP A 179 -24.47 12.78 -33.62
C ASP A 179 -25.69 11.99 -33.17
N GLY A 180 -26.61 11.84 -34.13
CA GLY A 180 -27.92 11.27 -33.94
C GLY A 180 -27.88 10.01 -33.09
N VAL A 181 -28.54 10.07 -31.93
CA VAL A 181 -29.00 8.90 -31.18
C VAL A 181 -29.54 7.91 -32.21
N PRO A 182 -28.85 6.78 -32.46
CA PRO A 182 -29.27 5.87 -33.50
C PRO A 182 -30.72 5.51 -33.23
N TYR A 183 -31.61 5.86 -34.18
CA TYR A 183 -33.03 5.62 -34.07
C TYR A 183 -33.20 4.16 -33.63
N ASN A 184 -33.71 3.98 -32.41
CA ASN A 184 -33.92 2.68 -31.77
C ASN A 184 -35.41 2.34 -31.87
N PRO A 185 -35.91 1.94 -33.05
CA PRO A 185 -37.33 1.68 -33.29
C PRO A 185 -37.91 0.55 -32.43
N LYS A 186 -37.07 -0.14 -31.63
CA LYS A 186 -37.47 -1.24 -30.73
C LYS A 186 -37.22 -0.96 -29.25
N ASN A 187 -36.78 0.24 -28.84
CA ASN A 187 -36.51 0.61 -27.44
C ASN A 187 -35.68 -0.45 -26.67
N LEU A 188 -34.70 -1.05 -27.33
CA LEU A 188 -33.82 -2.05 -26.72
C LEU A 188 -32.79 -1.33 -25.82
N PRO A 189 -32.59 -1.74 -24.55
CA PRO A 189 -31.66 -1.05 -23.66
C PRO A 189 -30.22 -1.17 -24.15
N LEU A 190 -29.52 -0.02 -24.14
CA LEU A 190 -28.16 0.12 -24.61
C LEU A 190 -27.18 -0.43 -23.58
N GLY A 191 -26.10 -1.05 -24.07
CA GLY A 191 -24.98 -1.45 -23.23
C GLY A 191 -24.09 -0.26 -22.86
N TRP A 192 -23.06 -0.54 -22.06
CA TRP A 192 -21.98 0.40 -21.75
C TRP A 192 -21.11 0.80 -22.97
N ASP A 193 -21.33 0.16 -24.12
CA ASP A 193 -20.63 0.35 -25.41
C ASP A 193 -21.51 1.11 -26.44
N GLY A 194 -22.64 1.70 -26.02
CA GLY A 194 -23.56 2.43 -26.91
C GLY A 194 -24.29 1.56 -27.97
N LYS A 195 -23.96 0.27 -28.06
CA LYS A 195 -24.57 -0.68 -29.00
C LYS A 195 -25.78 -1.40 -28.36
N PRO A 196 -26.79 -1.78 -29.16
CA PRO A 196 -27.93 -2.56 -28.66
C PRO A 196 -27.46 -3.92 -28.13
N ILE A 197 -27.79 -4.23 -26.88
CA ILE A 197 -27.42 -5.51 -26.25
C ILE A 197 -28.13 -6.66 -26.97
N PRO A 198 -27.42 -7.74 -27.36
CA PRO A 198 -28.04 -8.92 -27.96
C PRO A 198 -29.20 -9.48 -27.10
N TYR A 199 -30.31 -9.85 -27.74
CA TYR A 199 -31.57 -10.21 -27.06
C TYR A 199 -31.46 -11.40 -26.08
N TRP A 200 -30.57 -12.36 -26.36
CA TRP A 200 -30.31 -13.49 -25.46
C TRP A 200 -29.58 -13.05 -24.18
N LEU A 201 -28.64 -12.10 -24.31
CA LEU A 201 -27.90 -11.53 -23.19
C LEU A 201 -28.82 -10.65 -22.31
N TYR A 202 -29.73 -9.94 -22.95
CA TYR A 202 -30.79 -9.15 -22.32
C TYR A 202 -31.73 -10.02 -21.45
N LYS A 203 -32.20 -11.16 -21.97
CA LYS A 203 -33.01 -12.13 -21.19
C LYS A 203 -32.20 -12.85 -20.11
N LEU A 204 -30.95 -13.20 -20.37
CA LEU A 204 -30.09 -13.91 -19.42
C LEU A 204 -29.76 -13.08 -18.18
N HIS A 205 -29.49 -11.79 -18.37
CA HIS A 205 -29.15 -10.88 -17.26
C HIS A 205 -30.37 -10.19 -16.63
N GLY A 206 -31.59 -10.48 -17.09
CA GLY A 206 -32.82 -9.94 -16.53
C GLY A 206 -32.98 -8.43 -16.71
N LEU A 207 -32.34 -7.83 -17.72
CA LEU A 207 -32.45 -6.39 -18.02
C LEU A 207 -33.85 -5.98 -18.48
N ASN A 208 -34.73 -6.96 -18.76
CA ASN A 208 -36.14 -6.77 -19.08
C ASN A 208 -37.04 -6.49 -17.89
N ILE A 209 -36.52 -6.65 -16.67
CA ILE A 209 -37.25 -6.37 -15.45
C ILE A 209 -36.83 -4.99 -14.97
N SER A 210 -37.76 -4.04 -15.02
CA SER A 210 -37.58 -2.72 -14.46
C SER A 210 -38.00 -2.71 -12.99
N TYR A 211 -37.14 -2.20 -12.11
CA TYR A 211 -37.41 -1.98 -10.70
C TYR A 211 -37.43 -0.49 -10.42
N SER A 212 -38.40 -0.01 -9.66
CA SER A 212 -38.49 1.39 -9.22
C SER A 212 -38.09 1.55 -7.76
N CYS A 213 -37.40 2.63 -7.41
CA CYS A 213 -37.07 2.96 -6.02
C CYS A 213 -37.67 4.33 -5.64
N GLU A 214 -38.56 4.35 -4.64
CA GLU A 214 -39.27 5.56 -4.18
C GLU A 214 -38.34 6.52 -3.44
N ILE A 215 -37.45 5.99 -2.60
CA ILE A 215 -36.44 6.76 -1.86
C ILE A 215 -35.52 7.56 -2.80
N CYS A 216 -35.29 7.07 -4.02
CA CYS A 216 -34.50 7.74 -5.06
C CYS A 216 -35.33 8.67 -5.98
N GLY A 217 -36.59 8.98 -5.64
CA GLY A 217 -37.48 9.79 -6.48
C GLY A 217 -38.08 9.02 -7.65
N ASN A 218 -38.53 7.78 -7.41
CA ASN A 218 -39.13 6.86 -8.39
C ASN A 218 -38.23 6.53 -9.60
N GLN A 219 -36.90 6.56 -9.40
CA GLN A 219 -35.94 6.18 -10.44
C GLN A 219 -36.09 4.71 -10.83
N ILE A 220 -36.01 4.44 -12.13
CA ILE A 220 -36.20 3.12 -12.72
C ILE A 220 -34.85 2.50 -13.06
N TYR A 221 -34.54 1.38 -12.41
CA TYR A 221 -33.35 0.58 -12.63
C TYR A 221 -33.68 -0.64 -13.48
N LYS A 222 -32.91 -0.86 -14.55
CA LYS A 222 -33.07 -2.01 -15.44
C LYS A 222 -32.22 -3.19 -14.96
N GLY A 223 -32.89 -4.22 -14.49
CA GLY A 223 -32.32 -5.49 -14.09
C GLY A 223 -31.87 -5.58 -12.63
N PRO A 224 -31.81 -6.80 -12.07
CA PRO A 224 -31.55 -7.01 -10.64
C PRO A 224 -30.17 -6.53 -10.18
N LYS A 225 -29.13 -6.65 -11.01
CA LYS A 225 -27.76 -6.25 -10.64
C LYS A 225 -27.63 -4.74 -10.48
N ALA A 226 -28.17 -3.95 -11.42
CA ALA A 226 -28.20 -2.49 -11.31
C ALA A 226 -29.02 -2.06 -10.09
N PHE A 227 -30.15 -2.72 -9.88
CA PHE A 227 -31.00 -2.49 -8.71
C PHE A 227 -30.38 -2.97 -7.39
N GLN A 228 -29.41 -3.88 -7.34
CA GLN A 228 -28.70 -4.16 -6.09
C GLN A 228 -27.59 -3.14 -5.83
N LYS A 229 -26.91 -2.69 -6.90
CA LYS A 229 -25.84 -1.70 -6.80
C LYS A 229 -26.34 -0.34 -6.29
N HIS A 230 -27.57 0.06 -6.67
CA HIS A 230 -28.09 1.39 -6.33
C HIS A 230 -28.19 1.67 -4.82
N PHE A 231 -28.32 0.65 -3.96
CA PHE A 231 -28.36 0.83 -2.50
C PHE A 231 -27.09 1.46 -1.93
N ASN A 232 -25.95 1.23 -2.60
CA ASN A 232 -24.65 1.80 -2.23
C ASN A 232 -24.31 3.06 -3.04
N GLU A 233 -25.17 3.48 -3.97
CA GLU A 233 -24.96 4.70 -4.74
C GLU A 233 -25.27 5.93 -3.89
N TRP A 234 -24.65 7.05 -4.28
CA TRP A 234 -24.82 8.32 -3.59
C TRP A 234 -26.27 8.77 -3.55
N ARG A 235 -27.05 8.59 -4.64
CA ARG A 235 -28.46 8.99 -4.71
C ARG A 235 -29.31 8.32 -3.63
N HIS A 236 -29.17 7.01 -3.45
CA HIS A 236 -29.92 6.28 -2.43
C HIS A 236 -29.46 6.67 -1.02
N SER A 237 -28.15 6.77 -0.82
CA SER A 237 -27.57 7.21 0.46
C SER A 237 -28.02 8.61 0.86
N HIS A 238 -28.12 9.53 -0.11
CA HIS A 238 -28.61 10.88 0.08
C HIS A 238 -30.11 10.88 0.40
N GLY A 239 -30.92 10.11 -0.33
CA GLY A 239 -32.35 9.94 -0.02
C GLY A 239 -32.57 9.44 1.42
N MET A 240 -31.79 8.44 1.86
CA MET A 240 -31.83 7.95 3.24
C MET A 240 -31.42 9.02 4.26
N ARG A 241 -30.42 9.84 3.93
CA ARG A 241 -29.98 10.96 4.78
C ARG A 241 -31.06 12.04 4.91
N CYS A 242 -31.80 12.35 3.85
CA CYS A 242 -32.94 13.27 3.89
C CYS A 242 -34.08 12.77 4.80
N LEU A 243 -34.26 11.45 4.88
CA LEU A 243 -35.22 10.81 5.79
C LEU A 243 -34.72 10.73 7.24
N GLY A 244 -33.46 11.07 7.51
CA GLY A 244 -32.84 10.95 8.82
C GLY A 244 -32.52 9.51 9.23
N ILE A 245 -32.44 8.58 8.27
CA ILE A 245 -32.17 7.16 8.50
C ILE A 245 -30.71 6.86 8.09
N PRO A 246 -29.90 6.20 8.94
CA PRO A 246 -28.54 5.81 8.55
C PRO A 246 -28.56 4.68 7.50
N ASN A 247 -27.81 4.85 6.41
CA ASN A 247 -27.66 3.84 5.35
C ASN A 247 -26.81 2.65 5.85
N THR A 248 -27.48 1.68 6.48
CA THR A 248 -26.89 0.45 7.02
C THR A 248 -27.46 -0.75 6.30
N ALA A 249 -26.80 -1.91 6.40
CA ALA A 249 -27.22 -3.15 5.74
C ALA A 249 -28.65 -3.61 6.11
N HIS A 250 -29.21 -3.12 7.23
CA HIS A 250 -30.60 -3.38 7.63
C HIS A 250 -31.63 -2.85 6.61
N PHE A 251 -31.27 -1.82 5.84
CA PHE A 251 -32.15 -1.18 4.87
C PHE A 251 -31.93 -1.67 3.44
N ALA A 252 -31.13 -2.74 3.25
CA ALA A 252 -30.98 -3.37 1.94
C ALA A 252 -32.33 -3.89 1.44
N ASN A 253 -32.63 -3.69 0.15
CA ASN A 253 -33.87 -4.08 -0.53
C ASN A 253 -35.11 -3.24 -0.21
N ILE A 254 -35.00 -2.18 0.61
CA ILE A 254 -36.14 -1.31 0.93
C ILE A 254 -36.24 -0.20 -0.10
N THR A 255 -37.38 -0.14 -0.79
CA THR A 255 -37.63 0.86 -1.84
C THR A 255 -38.64 1.90 -1.44
N GLN A 256 -39.62 1.54 -0.62
CA GLN A 256 -40.70 2.41 -0.19
C GLN A 256 -40.30 3.23 1.02
N ILE A 257 -40.69 4.50 1.02
CA ILE A 257 -40.36 5.43 2.11
C ILE A 257 -41.06 5.02 3.41
N LYS A 258 -42.32 4.59 3.31
CA LYS A 258 -43.11 4.14 4.46
C LYS A 258 -42.47 2.95 5.17
N ASP A 259 -42.07 1.93 4.42
CA ASP A 259 -41.46 0.73 4.96
C ASP A 259 -40.13 1.03 5.66
N ALA A 260 -39.34 1.95 5.10
CA ALA A 260 -38.08 2.40 5.71
C ALA A 260 -38.31 3.08 7.07
N LEU A 261 -39.32 3.96 7.17
CA LEU A 261 -39.69 4.64 8.41
C LEU A 261 -40.21 3.66 9.47
N ASP A 262 -41.07 2.72 9.08
CA ASP A 262 -41.61 1.71 10.00
C ASP A 262 -40.52 0.81 10.57
N LEU A 263 -39.56 0.39 9.72
CA LEU A 263 -38.41 -0.38 10.17
C LEU A 263 -37.50 0.43 11.09
N TRP A 264 -37.23 1.69 10.75
CA TRP A 264 -36.39 2.57 11.57
C TRP A 264 -36.99 2.81 12.96
N ASN A 265 -38.30 3.03 13.05
CA ASN A 265 -38.98 3.21 14.32
C ASN A 265 -38.91 1.95 15.19
N LYS A 266 -39.02 0.75 14.60
CA LYS A 266 -38.85 -0.52 15.32
C LYS A 266 -37.42 -0.67 15.86
N ILE A 267 -36.41 -0.47 15.00
CA ILE A 267 -34.99 -0.59 15.38
C ILE A 267 -34.64 0.44 16.46
N LYS A 268 -35.13 1.68 16.32
CA LYS A 268 -34.91 2.74 17.30
C LYS A 268 -35.51 2.37 18.67
N GLY A 269 -36.73 1.85 18.69
CA GLY A 269 -37.37 1.40 19.94
C GLY A 269 -36.67 0.20 20.59
N GLU A 270 -36.14 -0.74 19.80
CA GLU A 270 -35.30 -1.83 20.33
C GLU A 270 -33.98 -1.32 20.90
N LYS A 271 -33.32 -0.40 20.20
CA LYS A 271 -32.07 0.20 20.65
C LYS A 271 -32.24 1.04 21.92
N GLU A 272 -33.35 1.76 22.03
CA GLU A 272 -33.71 2.51 23.25
C GLU A 272 -33.97 1.57 24.43
N ARG A 273 -34.63 0.43 24.21
CA ARG A 273 -34.80 -0.62 25.24
C ARG A 273 -33.48 -1.25 25.67
N GLN A 274 -32.56 -1.47 24.75
CA GLN A 274 -31.26 -2.07 25.04
C GLN A 274 -30.26 -1.08 25.66
N LYS A 275 -30.57 0.22 25.62
CA LYS A 275 -29.70 1.24 26.20
C LYS A 275 -29.83 1.18 27.72
N TRP A 276 -28.76 0.72 28.37
CA TRP A 276 -28.66 0.69 29.84
C TRP A 276 -29.00 2.06 30.42
N ASN A 277 -29.97 2.07 31.33
CA ASN A 277 -30.44 3.27 32.00
C ASN A 277 -30.03 3.21 33.47
N PRO A 278 -29.09 4.07 33.94
CA PRO A 278 -28.62 4.04 35.33
C PRO A 278 -29.76 4.15 36.36
N ASP A 279 -30.83 4.88 36.06
CA ASP A 279 -31.92 5.07 37.04
C ASP A 279 -32.78 3.81 37.21
N LEU A 280 -32.83 2.94 36.20
CA LEU A 280 -33.68 1.75 36.16
C LEU A 280 -32.91 0.44 36.28
N ASP A 281 -31.67 0.39 35.78
CA ASP A 281 -30.88 -0.83 35.66
C ASP A 281 -29.70 -0.86 36.67
N GLU A 282 -29.41 0.23 37.38
CA GLU A 282 -28.40 0.26 38.45
C GLU A 282 -29.05 -0.12 39.78
N GLU A 283 -28.61 -1.23 40.34
CA GLU A 283 -29.11 -1.81 41.60
C GLU A 283 -28.20 -1.41 42.76
N PHE A 284 -28.80 -0.89 43.84
CA PHE A 284 -28.14 -0.55 45.10
C PHE A 284 -28.66 -1.44 46.22
N GLU A 285 -27.76 -1.87 47.11
CA GLU A 285 -28.10 -2.63 48.31
C GLU A 285 -28.21 -1.68 49.51
N ASP A 286 -29.29 -1.79 50.28
CA ASP A 286 -29.47 -1.04 51.52
C ASP A 286 -28.70 -1.68 52.70
N SER A 287 -28.72 -0.99 53.85
CA SER A 287 -28.06 -1.48 55.08
C SER A 287 -28.69 -2.77 55.64
N ALA A 288 -29.87 -3.14 55.16
CA ALA A 288 -30.61 -4.35 55.52
C ALA A 288 -30.47 -5.49 54.49
N GLY A 289 -29.72 -5.26 53.39
CA GLY A 289 -29.49 -6.23 52.32
C GLY A 289 -30.59 -6.32 51.24
N ASN A 290 -31.53 -5.37 51.20
CA ASN A 290 -32.53 -5.31 50.12
C ASN A 290 -31.95 -4.60 48.90
N VAL A 291 -32.20 -5.18 47.72
CA VAL A 291 -31.75 -4.63 46.45
C VAL A 291 -32.86 -3.77 45.84
N VAL A 292 -32.55 -2.50 45.59
CA VAL A 292 -33.48 -1.53 45.01
C VAL A 292 -32.80 -0.71 43.90
N ASN A 293 -33.56 -0.30 42.88
CA ASN A 293 -33.02 0.54 41.81
C ASN A 293 -32.53 1.88 42.36
N ARG A 294 -31.52 2.47 41.72
CA ARG A 294 -30.91 3.75 42.11
C ARG A 294 -31.92 4.84 42.42
N LYS A 295 -32.90 5.05 41.54
CA LYS A 295 -33.90 6.10 41.75
C LYS A 295 -34.72 5.88 43.02
N MET A 296 -35.13 4.63 43.27
CA MET A 296 -35.88 4.25 44.46
C MET A 296 -35.02 4.43 45.72
N TYR A 297 -33.74 4.06 45.65
CA TYR A 297 -32.77 4.25 46.72
C TYR A 297 -32.58 5.74 47.06
N GLU A 298 -32.38 6.59 46.04
CA GLU A 298 -32.24 8.03 46.24
C GLU A 298 -33.50 8.68 46.81
N ASP A 299 -34.69 8.26 46.36
CA ASP A 299 -35.97 8.75 46.88
C ASP A 299 -36.21 8.31 48.34
N LEU A 300 -35.96 7.04 48.68
CA LEU A 300 -36.04 6.54 50.05
C LEU A 300 -35.02 7.24 50.97
N LYS A 301 -33.82 7.51 50.46
CA LYS A 301 -32.76 8.23 51.19
C LYS A 301 -33.17 9.67 51.48
N ARG A 302 -33.80 10.36 50.51
CA ARG A 302 -34.34 11.72 50.72
C ARG A 302 -35.48 11.76 51.74
N GLN A 303 -36.27 10.69 51.82
CA GLN A 303 -37.34 10.54 52.81
C GLN A 303 -36.82 10.08 54.19
N GLY A 304 -35.55 9.68 54.29
CA GLY A 304 -34.93 9.22 55.54
C GLY A 304 -35.33 7.78 55.93
N LEU A 305 -35.66 6.93 54.95
CA LEU A 305 -36.18 5.58 55.15
C LEU A 305 -35.13 4.46 54.91
N LEU A 306 -33.84 4.81 54.81
CA LEU A 306 -32.71 3.90 54.54
C LEU A 306 -31.60 4.04 55.58
#